data_AF-A0A8C5GV86-F1
#
_entry.id   AF-A0A8C5GV86-F1
#
_cell.length_a   1.000
_cell.length_b   1.000
_cell.length_c   1.000
_cell.angle_alpha   90.00
_cell.angle_beta   90.00
_cell.angle_gamma   90.00
#
_symmetry.space_group_name_H-M   'P 1'
#
loop_
_entity.id
_entity.type
_entity.pdbx_description
1 polymer ?
#
loop_
_entity_poly.entity_id
_entity_poly.type
_entity_poly.pdbx_seq_one_letter_code
_entity_poly.pdbx_strand_id
1 'polypeptide(L)'
;MKEGGREREEREERGRPVCTEELIQTAGNSCSIRSALGFTASPFKTSHHPPGFESESSISHKLPKIMVDREQLVQKARLAEQAERYDDMAAAMKSVTELNEALSNEERNLLSVAYKNVVGARRSSWRVISSIEQKTSADGNEKKIEMVRAYREKIEKELEAVCQDVLNLLDNFLIKNCSDTQHESKVFYLKMKGDYYRYLAEVATGEKRATVVESSEKAYNEAHEISKEHMQPTHPIRLGLALNYSVFYYEIQNAPEQACHLAKTAFDDAIAELDTLNEDSYKDSTLIMQLLRDNLTLWTSDQQDDEGGEGNN
;
A
#
# COMPACT_ATOMS: atom_id res chain seq x y z
N MET A 1 -5.06 42.84 15.16
CA MET A 1 -5.95 41.70 14.82
C MET A 1 -5.81 41.30 13.34
N LYS A 2 -4.60 41.02 12.84
CA LYS A 2 -4.38 40.42 11.49
C LYS A 2 -3.12 39.54 11.39
N GLU A 3 -2.55 39.09 12.51
CA GLU A 3 -1.32 38.27 12.51
C GLU A 3 -1.52 36.80 12.91
N GLY A 4 -2.61 36.44 13.61
CA GLY A 4 -2.85 35.05 14.05
C GLY A 4 -3.37 34.07 12.99
N GLY A 5 -3.42 34.46 11.72
CA GLY A 5 -3.87 33.60 10.61
C GLY A 5 -2.74 32.86 9.90
N ARG A 6 -1.53 33.44 9.86
CA ARG A 6 -0.37 32.85 9.16
C ARG A 6 0.30 31.72 9.93
N GLU A 7 0.33 31.80 11.26
CA GLU A 7 0.94 30.76 12.10
C GLU A 7 0.12 29.44 12.13
N ARG A 8 -1.17 29.46 11.76
CA ARG A 8 -1.98 28.24 11.59
C ARG A 8 -1.73 27.55 10.25
N GLU A 9 -1.45 28.30 9.18
CA GLU A 9 -1.07 27.74 7.87
C GLU A 9 0.38 27.24 7.88
N GLU A 10 1.32 27.94 8.54
CA GLU A 10 2.72 27.48 8.66
C GLU A 10 2.89 26.22 9.54
N ARG A 11 1.91 25.87 10.39
CA ARG A 11 1.93 24.60 11.15
C ARG A 11 1.61 23.37 10.29
N GLU A 12 1.01 23.53 9.11
CA GLU A 12 0.87 22.43 8.13
C GLU A 12 2.18 22.10 7.40
N GLU A 13 3.21 22.96 7.51
CA GLU A 13 4.43 22.91 6.69
C GLU A 13 5.66 22.27 7.36
N ARG A 14 5.59 21.88 8.64
CA ARG A 14 6.62 21.03 9.23
C ARG A 14 6.38 19.60 8.75
N GLY A 15 7.22 19.16 7.81
CA GLY A 15 7.22 17.79 7.28
C GLY A 15 7.04 16.79 8.41
N ARG A 16 5.82 16.23 8.50
CA ARG A 16 5.45 15.28 9.55
C ARG A 16 6.42 14.10 9.46
N PRO A 17 6.94 13.60 10.59
CA PRO A 17 7.82 12.44 10.60
C PRO A 17 7.10 11.29 9.87
N VAL A 18 7.78 10.70 8.89
CA VAL A 18 7.15 9.65 8.07
C VAL A 18 6.84 8.46 8.96
N CYS A 19 5.56 8.08 9.03
CA CYS A 19 5.12 6.90 9.76
C CYS A 19 5.81 5.64 9.22
N THR A 20 5.92 4.61 10.06
CA THR A 20 6.72 3.39 9.88
C THR A 20 6.45 2.57 8.60
N GLU A 21 5.48 2.94 7.75
CA GLU A 21 5.30 2.41 6.40
C GLU A 21 6.62 2.50 5.57
N GLU A 22 7.48 3.50 5.81
CA GLU A 22 8.83 3.62 5.20
C GLU A 22 9.95 2.85 5.91
N LEU A 23 9.87 2.57 7.22
CA LEU A 23 10.90 1.77 7.93
C LEU A 23 10.88 0.28 7.54
N ILE A 24 9.74 -0.19 7.01
CA ILE A 24 9.60 -1.54 6.44
C ILE A 24 10.41 -1.68 5.14
N GLN A 25 10.79 -0.57 4.49
CA GLN A 25 11.64 -0.59 3.30
C GLN A 25 13.08 -1.07 3.60
N THR A 26 13.47 -1.08 4.89
CA THR A 26 14.85 -1.38 5.33
C THR A 26 14.99 -2.62 6.24
N ALA A 27 13.91 -3.23 6.74
CA ALA A 27 14.00 -4.36 7.67
C ALA A 27 12.87 -5.40 7.53
N GLY A 28 13.16 -6.64 7.11
CA GLY A 28 12.24 -7.77 7.27
C GLY A 28 12.42 -8.97 6.31
N ASN A 29 13.18 -9.99 6.75
CA ASN A 29 13.46 -11.25 6.03
C ASN A 29 12.65 -12.46 6.56
N SER A 30 11.32 -12.39 6.59
CA SER A 30 10.46 -13.57 6.82
C SER A 30 9.31 -13.63 5.80
N CYS A 31 9.04 -14.85 5.32
CA CYS A 31 8.29 -15.13 4.08
C CYS A 31 6.76 -14.94 4.17
N SER A 32 6.19 -14.84 5.37
CA SER A 32 4.74 -14.88 5.58
C SER A 32 4.13 -13.47 5.83
N ILE A 33 4.84 -12.60 6.56
CA ILE A 33 4.64 -11.13 6.71
C ILE A 33 4.43 -10.40 5.38
N ARG A 34 5.19 -10.90 4.44
CA ARG A 34 5.36 -10.51 3.06
C ARG A 34 4.04 -10.56 2.27
N SER A 35 3.15 -11.49 2.60
CA SER A 35 1.78 -11.58 2.08
C SER A 35 0.82 -10.57 2.72
N ALA A 36 0.92 -10.33 4.03
CA ALA A 36 0.04 -9.42 4.76
C ALA A 36 0.34 -7.93 4.50
N LEU A 37 1.58 -7.60 4.11
CA LEU A 37 2.05 -6.24 3.82
C LEU A 37 2.53 -6.02 2.36
N GLY A 38 2.50 -7.01 1.47
CA GLY A 38 2.83 -6.86 0.04
C GLY A 38 4.33 -6.74 -0.31
N PHE A 39 5.20 -7.57 0.25
CA PHE A 39 6.61 -7.71 -0.14
C PHE A 39 6.90 -9.18 -0.43
N THR A 40 7.60 -9.63 -1.48
CA THR A 40 8.24 -10.98 -1.49
C THR A 40 9.56 -10.99 -2.26
N ALA A 41 10.46 -11.87 -1.84
CA ALA A 41 11.65 -12.35 -2.54
C ALA A 41 11.98 -13.71 -1.90
N SER A 42 12.05 -14.77 -2.70
CA SER A 42 12.32 -16.14 -2.27
C SER A 42 13.82 -16.42 -2.27
N PRO A 43 14.41 -17.04 -1.23
CA PRO A 43 15.77 -17.55 -1.30
C PRO A 43 15.73 -19.05 -1.60
N PHE A 44 16.14 -19.48 -2.79
CA PHE A 44 16.54 -20.88 -2.96
C PHE A 44 17.78 -21.09 -3.83
N LYS A 45 18.56 -22.05 -3.32
CA LYS A 45 19.95 -22.38 -3.62
C LYS A 45 20.14 -22.85 -5.07
N THR A 46 21.20 -22.35 -5.70
CA THR A 46 21.71 -22.82 -6.99
C THR A 46 22.36 -24.20 -6.84
N SER A 47 21.84 -25.22 -7.53
CA SER A 47 22.63 -26.37 -7.97
C SER A 47 22.73 -26.33 -9.49
N HIS A 48 23.95 -26.14 -9.98
CA HIS A 48 24.27 -26.15 -11.40
C HIS A 48 24.38 -27.58 -11.93
N HIS A 49 23.66 -27.87 -13.01
CA HIS A 49 24.12 -28.75 -14.08
C HIS A 49 23.46 -28.32 -15.40
N PRO A 50 24.21 -28.15 -16.50
CA PRO A 50 23.64 -27.85 -17.81
C PRO A 50 23.21 -29.14 -18.52
N PRO A 51 22.07 -29.19 -19.23
CA PRO A 51 21.83 -30.24 -20.20
C PRO A 51 22.42 -29.88 -21.56
N GLY A 52 22.88 -30.93 -22.25
CA GLY A 52 23.51 -30.87 -23.56
C GLY A 52 22.57 -30.41 -24.67
N PHE A 53 23.22 -29.88 -25.69
CA PHE A 53 22.66 -29.40 -26.95
C PHE A 53 22.28 -30.61 -27.83
N GLU A 54 21.01 -30.76 -28.19
CA GLU A 54 20.61 -31.62 -29.30
C GLU A 54 19.74 -30.86 -30.31
N SER A 55 19.93 -31.24 -31.57
CA SER A 55 19.73 -30.52 -32.81
C SER A 55 18.28 -30.40 -33.29
N GLU A 56 18.04 -29.33 -34.06
CA GLU A 56 16.81 -29.01 -34.80
C GLU A 56 16.30 -30.15 -35.69
N SER A 57 14.98 -30.37 -35.69
CA SER A 57 14.27 -30.91 -36.85
C SER A 57 12.90 -30.25 -37.00
N SER A 58 12.56 -29.99 -38.26
CA SER A 58 11.51 -29.10 -38.73
C SER A 58 10.11 -29.69 -38.59
N ILE A 59 9.17 -28.95 -38.00
CA ILE A 59 7.73 -29.22 -38.15
C ILE A 59 6.97 -27.90 -38.30
N SER A 60 6.42 -27.69 -39.50
CA SER A 60 5.43 -26.66 -39.83
C SER A 60 4.09 -27.01 -39.17
N HIS A 61 3.73 -26.32 -38.08
CA HIS A 61 2.38 -26.36 -37.51
C HIS A 61 1.83 -24.95 -37.37
N LYS A 62 0.57 -24.81 -37.80
CA LYS A 62 -0.26 -23.60 -37.76
C LYS A 62 -0.12 -22.90 -36.41
N LEU A 63 0.22 -21.61 -36.44
CA LEU A 63 0.22 -20.73 -35.27
C LEU A 63 -1.13 -20.85 -34.54
N PRO A 64 -1.16 -21.36 -33.29
CA PRO A 64 -2.34 -21.23 -32.46
C PRO A 64 -2.53 -19.73 -32.17
N LYS A 65 -3.78 -19.26 -32.10
CA LYS A 65 -4.08 -18.04 -31.35
C LYS A 65 -3.35 -18.19 -30.01
N ILE A 66 -2.45 -17.27 -29.69
CA ILE A 66 -1.69 -17.30 -28.44
C ILE A 66 -2.73 -17.20 -27.31
N MET A 67 -3.20 -18.34 -26.82
CA MET A 67 -3.84 -18.42 -25.52
C MET A 67 -2.74 -18.00 -24.57
N VAL A 68 -2.91 -16.81 -23.99
CA VAL A 68 -1.99 -16.33 -22.97
C VAL A 68 -2.12 -17.32 -21.82
N ASP A 69 -1.09 -18.12 -21.65
CA ASP A 69 -1.05 -19.17 -20.65
C ASP A 69 -0.87 -18.50 -19.27
N ARG A 70 -1.85 -18.69 -18.38
CA ARG A 70 -1.86 -18.13 -17.02
C ARG A 70 -0.56 -18.45 -16.30
N GLU A 71 -0.06 -19.67 -16.45
CA GLU A 71 1.18 -20.13 -15.81
C GLU A 71 2.39 -19.35 -16.32
N GLN A 72 2.45 -19.06 -17.63
CA GLN A 72 3.52 -18.24 -18.21
C GLN A 72 3.48 -16.79 -17.71
N LEU A 73 2.28 -16.21 -17.55
CA LEU A 73 2.14 -14.87 -16.99
C LEU A 73 2.59 -14.80 -15.54
N VAL A 74 2.17 -15.76 -14.71
CA VAL A 74 2.59 -15.84 -13.30
C VAL A 74 4.11 -16.05 -13.21
N GLN A 75 4.67 -16.92 -14.06
CA GLN A 75 6.11 -17.12 -14.10
C GLN A 75 6.86 -15.85 -14.54
N LYS A 76 6.32 -15.10 -15.51
CA LYS A 76 6.86 -13.79 -15.90
C LYS A 76 6.81 -12.79 -14.74
N ALA A 77 5.73 -12.75 -13.97
CA ALA A 77 5.62 -11.89 -12.80
C ALA A 77 6.69 -12.24 -11.74
N ARG A 78 6.91 -13.53 -11.46
CA ARG A 78 7.97 -13.99 -10.54
C ARG A 78 9.37 -13.61 -11.02
N LEU A 79 9.65 -13.73 -12.31
CA LEU A 79 10.93 -13.29 -12.88
C LEU A 79 11.10 -11.77 -12.79
N ALA A 80 10.04 -11.01 -13.04
CA ALA A 80 10.04 -9.56 -12.93
C ALA A 80 10.26 -9.09 -11.48
N GLU A 81 9.66 -9.78 -10.49
CA GLU A 81 9.91 -9.56 -9.06
C GLU A 81 11.39 -9.73 -8.72
N GLN A 82 12.00 -10.85 -9.14
CA GLN A 82 13.42 -11.13 -8.89
C GLN A 82 14.37 -10.12 -9.55
N ALA A 83 13.93 -9.52 -10.66
CA ALA A 83 14.66 -8.48 -11.36
C ALA A 83 14.30 -7.06 -10.88
N GLU A 84 13.44 -6.93 -9.86
CA GLU A 84 12.91 -5.65 -9.33
C GLU A 84 12.26 -4.78 -10.42
N ARG A 85 11.74 -5.40 -11.49
CA ARG A 85 11.03 -4.74 -12.60
C ARG A 85 9.53 -4.72 -12.31
N TYR A 86 9.14 -3.96 -11.29
CA TYR A 86 7.77 -3.98 -10.77
C TYR A 86 6.69 -3.51 -11.77
N ASP A 87 7.02 -2.64 -12.72
CA ASP A 87 6.09 -2.27 -13.80
C ASP A 87 5.78 -3.48 -14.73
N ASP A 88 6.79 -4.29 -15.06
CA ASP A 88 6.60 -5.52 -15.85
C ASP A 88 5.82 -6.56 -15.06
N MET A 89 6.09 -6.66 -13.75
CA MET A 89 5.37 -7.53 -12.81
C MET A 89 3.89 -7.14 -12.74
N ALA A 90 3.59 -5.85 -12.62
CA ALA A 90 2.22 -5.34 -12.55
C ALA A 90 1.47 -5.59 -13.87
N ALA A 91 2.11 -5.38 -15.02
CA ALA A 91 1.51 -5.68 -16.31
C ALA A 91 1.19 -7.17 -16.50
N ALA A 92 2.08 -8.06 -16.04
CA ALA A 92 1.83 -9.50 -16.05
C ALA A 92 0.67 -9.89 -15.13
N MET A 93 0.65 -9.40 -13.89
CA MET A 93 -0.41 -9.70 -12.91
C MET A 93 -1.75 -9.06 -13.27
N LYS A 94 -1.76 -7.90 -13.93
CA LYS A 94 -2.95 -7.33 -14.56
C LYS A 94 -3.54 -8.30 -15.58
N SER A 95 -2.69 -8.82 -16.47
CA SER A 95 -3.11 -9.79 -17.49
C SER A 95 -3.66 -11.08 -16.86
N VAL A 96 -3.07 -11.57 -15.75
CA VAL A 96 -3.59 -12.73 -14.99
C VAL A 96 -4.98 -12.43 -14.43
N THR A 97 -5.15 -11.25 -13.85
CA THR A 97 -6.42 -10.83 -13.22
C THR A 97 -7.54 -10.68 -14.26
N GLU A 98 -7.22 -10.16 -15.44
CA GLU A 98 -8.16 -9.96 -16.55
C GLU A 98 -8.61 -11.26 -17.22
N LEU A 99 -7.99 -12.42 -16.91
CA LEU A 99 -8.52 -13.74 -17.28
C LEU A 99 -9.84 -14.07 -16.54
N ASN A 100 -10.23 -13.24 -15.56
CA ASN A 100 -11.51 -13.32 -14.84
C ASN A 100 -11.73 -14.65 -14.11
N GLU A 101 -10.64 -15.21 -13.60
CA GLU A 101 -10.61 -16.38 -12.74
C GLU A 101 -10.11 -15.95 -11.35
N ALA A 102 -10.57 -16.63 -10.29
CA ALA A 102 -10.14 -16.32 -8.93
C ALA A 102 -8.61 -16.43 -8.78
N LEU A 103 -8.00 -15.44 -8.12
CA LEU A 103 -6.58 -15.50 -7.79
C LEU A 103 -6.37 -16.42 -6.57
N SER A 104 -5.35 -17.26 -6.65
CA SER A 104 -4.81 -17.95 -5.49
C SER A 104 -4.17 -16.96 -4.51
N ASN A 105 -3.90 -17.41 -3.27
CA ASN A 105 -3.22 -16.58 -2.27
C ASN A 105 -1.86 -16.07 -2.78
N GLU A 106 -1.10 -16.90 -3.51
CA GLU A 106 0.18 -16.51 -4.09
C GLU A 106 0.00 -15.42 -5.16
N GLU A 107 -0.91 -15.62 -6.11
CA GLU A 107 -1.16 -14.65 -7.19
C GLU A 107 -1.68 -13.32 -6.65
N ARG A 108 -2.56 -13.37 -5.65
CA ARG A 108 -3.05 -12.18 -4.93
C ARG A 108 -1.90 -11.40 -4.28
N ASN A 109 -0.94 -12.11 -3.69
CA ASN A 109 0.25 -11.48 -3.12
C ASN A 109 1.12 -10.85 -4.22
N LEU A 110 1.40 -11.57 -5.31
CA LEU A 110 2.18 -11.04 -6.44
C LEU A 110 1.54 -9.76 -7.00
N LEU A 111 0.22 -9.74 -7.18
CA LEU A 111 -0.50 -8.54 -7.62
C LEU A 111 -0.29 -7.37 -6.64
N SER A 112 -0.44 -7.61 -5.34
CA SER A 112 -0.27 -6.59 -4.30
C SER A 112 1.17 -6.06 -4.26
N VAL A 113 2.16 -6.94 -4.26
CA VAL A 113 3.60 -6.59 -4.28
C VAL A 113 3.93 -5.73 -5.50
N ALA A 114 3.49 -6.14 -6.68
CA ALA A 114 3.77 -5.46 -7.93
C ALA A 114 3.29 -4.01 -7.89
N TYR A 115 1.99 -3.82 -7.65
CA TYR A 115 1.40 -2.49 -7.67
C TYR A 115 1.85 -1.63 -6.50
N LYS A 116 2.09 -2.21 -5.31
CA LYS A 116 2.64 -1.48 -4.16
C LYS A 116 3.98 -0.85 -4.49
N ASN A 117 4.89 -1.60 -5.11
CA ASN A 117 6.21 -1.07 -5.48
C ASN A 117 6.11 -0.03 -6.60
N VAL A 118 5.26 -0.27 -7.61
CA VAL A 118 4.99 0.69 -8.69
C VAL A 118 4.48 2.02 -8.13
N VAL A 119 3.43 2.01 -7.31
CA VAL A 119 2.84 3.24 -6.74
C VAL A 119 3.75 3.87 -5.69
N GLY A 120 4.46 3.08 -4.88
CA GLY A 120 5.39 3.55 -3.86
C GLY A 120 6.53 4.41 -4.44
N ALA A 121 7.09 3.99 -5.58
CA ALA A 121 8.10 4.78 -6.28
C ALA A 121 7.58 6.15 -6.75
N ARG A 122 6.34 6.22 -7.26
CA ARG A 122 5.71 7.50 -7.66
C ARG A 122 5.38 8.36 -6.43
N ARG A 123 4.85 7.78 -5.35
CA ARG A 123 4.58 8.50 -4.08
C ARG A 123 5.84 9.14 -3.51
N SER A 124 6.94 8.38 -3.43
CA SER A 124 8.23 8.90 -2.96
C SER A 124 8.73 10.05 -3.86
N SER A 125 8.68 9.86 -5.17
CA SER A 125 9.05 10.90 -6.14
C SER A 125 8.19 12.16 -6.00
N TRP A 126 6.87 11.99 -5.82
CA TRP A 126 5.93 13.09 -5.63
C TRP A 126 6.24 13.88 -4.36
N ARG A 127 6.49 13.24 -3.22
CA ARG A 127 6.86 13.92 -1.96
C ARG A 127 8.12 14.78 -2.12
N VAL A 128 9.15 14.22 -2.76
CA VAL A 128 10.41 14.94 -3.01
C VAL A 128 10.15 16.18 -3.85
N ILE A 129 9.42 16.05 -4.96
CA ILE A 129 9.14 17.16 -5.86
C ILE A 129 8.22 18.20 -5.20
N SER A 130 7.19 17.79 -4.45
CA SER A 130 6.33 18.69 -3.68
C SER A 130 7.12 19.51 -2.66
N SER A 131 8.07 18.89 -1.94
CA SER A 131 8.97 19.62 -1.03
C SER A 131 9.87 20.62 -1.76
N ILE A 132 10.35 20.28 -2.96
CA ILE A 132 11.13 21.19 -3.81
C ILE A 132 10.25 22.36 -4.30
N GLU A 133 8.99 22.10 -4.67
CA GLU A 133 8.05 23.15 -5.11
C GLU A 133 7.81 24.16 -3.99
N GLN A 134 7.56 23.69 -2.76
CA GLN A 134 7.38 24.53 -1.58
C GLN A 134 8.60 25.44 -1.34
N LYS A 135 9.80 24.86 -1.30
CA LYS A 135 11.06 25.62 -1.12
C LYS A 135 11.30 26.62 -2.24
N THR A 136 11.05 26.22 -3.48
CA THR A 136 11.27 27.08 -4.66
C THR A 136 10.26 28.22 -4.72
N SER A 137 9.06 28.04 -4.17
CA SER A 137 8.03 29.09 -4.10
C SER A 137 8.47 30.26 -3.22
N ALA A 138 9.34 30.03 -2.25
CA ALA A 138 9.94 31.09 -1.42
C ALA A 138 11.04 31.89 -2.13
N ASP A 139 11.68 31.32 -3.16
CA ASP A 139 12.78 31.97 -3.91
C ASP A 139 12.29 33.04 -4.91
N GLY A 140 10.99 33.08 -5.23
CA GLY A 140 10.38 34.05 -6.15
C GLY A 140 10.73 33.89 -7.64
N ASN A 141 11.45 32.85 -8.04
CA ASN A 141 11.79 32.58 -9.45
C ASN A 141 10.64 31.85 -10.18
N GLU A 142 9.73 32.62 -10.78
CA GLU A 142 8.52 32.12 -11.46
C GLU A 142 8.79 31.00 -12.48
N LYS A 143 9.84 31.11 -13.30
CA LYS A 143 10.16 30.07 -14.31
C LYS A 143 10.53 28.75 -13.65
N LYS A 144 11.29 28.79 -12.56
CA LYS A 144 11.69 27.59 -11.82
C LYS A 144 10.47 26.97 -11.11
N ILE A 145 9.59 27.80 -10.54
CA ILE A 145 8.34 27.36 -9.92
C ILE A 145 7.46 26.64 -10.94
N GLU A 146 7.26 27.21 -12.13
CA GLU A 146 6.45 26.62 -13.20
C GLU A 146 7.02 25.26 -13.66
N MET A 147 8.33 25.15 -13.82
CA MET A 147 8.99 23.89 -14.19
C MET A 147 8.78 22.79 -13.14
N VAL A 148 8.96 23.12 -11.84
CA VAL A 148 8.79 22.15 -10.76
C VAL A 148 7.33 21.70 -10.66
N ARG A 149 6.38 22.65 -10.74
CA ARG A 149 4.95 22.36 -10.74
C ARG A 149 4.55 21.42 -11.88
N ALA A 150 4.97 21.72 -13.10
CA ALA A 150 4.67 20.89 -14.27
C ALA A 150 5.21 19.45 -14.09
N TYR A 151 6.37 19.28 -13.44
CA TYR A 151 6.92 17.97 -13.15
C TYR A 151 6.16 17.25 -12.03
N ARG A 152 5.74 17.97 -10.97
CA ARG A 152 4.86 17.44 -9.92
C ARG A 152 3.57 16.89 -10.52
N GLU A 153 2.88 17.69 -11.34
CA GLU A 153 1.62 17.32 -12.00
C GLU A 153 1.78 16.13 -12.96
N LYS A 154 2.95 15.96 -13.58
CA LYS A 154 3.26 14.78 -14.38
C LYS A 154 3.27 13.52 -13.49
N ILE A 155 3.94 13.57 -12.34
CA ILE A 155 3.99 12.45 -11.39
C ILE A 155 2.60 12.15 -10.83
N GLU A 156 1.80 13.18 -10.52
CA GLU A 156 0.42 13.02 -10.07
C GLU A 156 -0.42 12.23 -11.08
N LYS A 157 -0.32 12.55 -12.38
CA LYS A 157 -1.02 11.80 -13.43
C LYS A 157 -0.57 10.35 -13.54
N GLU A 158 0.73 10.08 -13.38
CA GLU A 158 1.28 8.72 -13.39
C GLU A 158 0.78 7.93 -12.17
N LEU A 159 0.74 8.55 -10.99
CA LEU A 159 0.21 7.94 -9.77
C LEU A 159 -1.30 7.67 -9.90
N GLU A 160 -2.07 8.65 -10.37
CA GLU A 160 -3.52 8.53 -10.59
C GLU A 160 -3.83 7.39 -11.56
N ALA A 161 -3.07 7.27 -12.66
CA ALA A 161 -3.24 6.19 -13.62
C ALA A 161 -3.00 4.80 -12.99
N VAL A 162 -1.94 4.65 -12.19
CA VAL A 162 -1.63 3.39 -11.48
C VAL A 162 -2.74 3.06 -10.47
N CYS A 163 -3.20 4.03 -9.70
CA CYS A 163 -4.29 3.82 -8.75
C CYS A 163 -5.58 3.41 -9.45
N GLN A 164 -5.96 4.10 -10.53
CA GLN A 164 -7.18 3.80 -11.26
C GLN A 164 -7.12 2.41 -11.91
N ASP A 165 -5.95 1.99 -12.40
CA ASP A 165 -5.74 0.64 -12.91
C ASP A 165 -6.06 -0.42 -11.85
N VAL A 166 -5.56 -0.26 -10.63
CA VAL A 166 -5.84 -1.20 -9.53
C VAL A 166 -7.30 -1.16 -9.11
N LEU A 167 -7.88 0.02 -8.94
CA LEU A 167 -9.29 0.19 -8.58
C LEU A 167 -10.20 -0.49 -9.60
N ASN A 168 -9.88 -0.38 -10.90
CA ASN A 168 -10.60 -1.06 -11.96
C ASN A 168 -10.47 -2.59 -11.88
N LEU A 169 -9.29 -3.12 -11.53
CA LEU A 169 -9.11 -4.56 -11.32
C LEU A 169 -9.92 -5.07 -10.12
N LEU A 170 -9.89 -4.31 -9.02
CA LEU A 170 -10.63 -4.64 -7.81
C LEU A 170 -12.14 -4.68 -8.07
N ASP A 171 -12.69 -3.65 -8.70
CA ASP A 171 -14.14 -3.52 -8.89
C ASP A 171 -14.69 -4.45 -9.97
N ASN A 172 -13.94 -4.71 -11.05
CA ASN A 172 -14.46 -5.48 -12.18
C ASN A 172 -14.16 -6.98 -12.11
N PHE A 173 -13.08 -7.40 -11.43
CA PHE A 173 -12.59 -8.79 -11.49
C PHE A 173 -12.39 -9.45 -10.13
N LEU A 174 -12.03 -8.69 -9.09
CA LEU A 174 -11.63 -9.30 -7.80
C LEU A 174 -12.76 -9.27 -6.77
N ILE A 175 -13.18 -8.08 -6.33
CA ILE A 175 -14.24 -7.92 -5.32
C ILE A 175 -15.56 -8.47 -5.84
N LYS A 176 -15.89 -8.17 -7.11
CA LYS A 176 -17.12 -8.63 -7.76
C LYS A 176 -17.26 -10.16 -7.83
N ASN A 177 -16.13 -10.87 -7.94
CA ASN A 177 -16.12 -12.33 -8.11
C ASN A 177 -15.81 -13.08 -6.81
N CYS A 178 -15.58 -12.38 -5.68
CA CYS A 178 -15.45 -13.03 -4.38
C CYS A 178 -16.78 -13.67 -3.97
N SER A 179 -16.76 -14.95 -3.60
CA SER A 179 -17.94 -15.60 -3.03
C SER A 179 -18.19 -15.13 -1.60
N ASP A 180 -19.44 -15.28 -1.13
CA ASP A 180 -19.86 -14.82 0.22
C ASP A 180 -19.10 -15.50 1.37
N THR A 181 -18.47 -16.65 1.11
CA THR A 181 -17.68 -17.42 2.08
C THR A 181 -16.19 -17.05 2.10
N GLN A 182 -15.71 -16.21 1.17
CA GLN A 182 -14.29 -15.84 1.04
C GLN A 182 -13.96 -14.54 1.79
N HIS A 183 -14.25 -14.51 3.09
CA HIS A 183 -14.07 -13.30 3.92
C HIS A 183 -12.62 -12.77 3.89
N GLU A 184 -11.61 -13.64 3.94
CA GLU A 184 -10.19 -13.25 3.85
C GLU A 184 -9.85 -12.51 2.56
N SER A 185 -10.25 -13.06 1.42
CA SER A 185 -10.04 -12.41 0.12
C SER A 185 -10.80 -11.10 0.01
N LYS A 186 -12.04 -11.06 0.49
CA LYS A 186 -12.87 -9.85 0.43
C LYS A 186 -12.26 -8.72 1.27
N VAL A 187 -11.83 -9.00 2.50
CA VAL A 187 -11.15 -8.01 3.35
C VAL A 187 -9.81 -7.58 2.74
N PHE A 188 -9.03 -8.52 2.17
CA PHE A 188 -7.78 -8.17 1.49
C PHE A 188 -8.01 -7.19 0.33
N TYR A 189 -8.98 -7.46 -0.53
CA TYR A 189 -9.27 -6.59 -1.68
C TYR A 189 -9.91 -5.26 -1.27
N LEU A 190 -10.78 -5.23 -0.27
CA LEU A 190 -11.36 -3.99 0.25
C LEU A 190 -10.29 -3.12 0.96
N LYS A 191 -9.39 -3.74 1.72
CA LYS A 191 -8.22 -3.05 2.30
C LYS A 191 -7.38 -2.42 1.17
N MET A 192 -7.07 -3.20 0.13
CA MET A 192 -6.33 -2.71 -1.03
C MET A 192 -7.08 -1.54 -1.69
N LYS A 193 -8.40 -1.64 -1.87
CA LYS A 193 -9.23 -0.55 -2.40
C LYS A 193 -9.10 0.72 -1.56
N GLY A 194 -9.17 0.61 -0.23
CA GLY A 194 -8.92 1.71 0.70
C GLY A 194 -7.53 2.32 0.52
N ASP A 195 -6.48 1.48 0.43
CA ASP A 195 -5.10 1.93 0.21
C ASP A 195 -4.94 2.76 -1.07
N TYR A 196 -5.49 2.32 -2.21
CA TYR A 196 -5.36 3.05 -3.47
C TYR A 196 -6.19 4.35 -3.51
N TYR A 197 -7.35 4.39 -2.85
CA TYR A 197 -8.06 5.66 -2.65
C TYR A 197 -7.33 6.60 -1.70
N ARG A 198 -6.69 6.09 -0.64
CA ARG A 198 -5.80 6.87 0.23
C ARG A 198 -4.65 7.49 -0.55
N TYR A 199 -3.99 6.74 -1.43
CA TYR A 199 -2.91 7.27 -2.27
C TYR A 199 -3.41 8.36 -3.24
N LEU A 200 -4.63 8.22 -3.77
CA LEU A 200 -5.26 9.30 -4.54
C LEU A 200 -5.57 10.53 -3.67
N ALA A 201 -6.01 10.32 -2.43
CA ALA A 201 -6.29 11.40 -1.49
C ALA A 201 -5.03 12.23 -1.18
N GLU A 202 -3.84 11.61 -1.10
CA GLU A 202 -2.58 12.31 -0.86
C GLU A 202 -2.29 13.41 -1.90
N VAL A 203 -2.62 13.16 -3.17
CA VAL A 203 -2.33 14.09 -4.27
C VAL A 203 -3.53 14.92 -4.72
N ALA A 204 -4.75 14.49 -4.39
CA ALA A 204 -5.97 15.18 -4.79
C ALA A 204 -6.19 16.50 -4.02
N THR A 205 -6.79 17.47 -4.70
CA THR A 205 -7.16 18.78 -4.15
C THR A 205 -8.64 19.09 -4.41
N GLY A 206 -9.20 20.02 -3.63
CA GLY A 206 -10.58 20.50 -3.78
C GLY A 206 -11.64 19.39 -3.66
N GLU A 207 -12.68 19.46 -4.51
CA GLU A 207 -13.81 18.53 -4.50
C GLU A 207 -13.38 17.08 -4.77
N LYS A 208 -12.41 16.86 -5.68
CA LYS A 208 -11.86 15.54 -5.96
C LYS A 208 -11.32 14.86 -4.70
N ARG A 209 -10.66 15.63 -3.81
CA ARG A 209 -10.12 15.12 -2.55
C ARG A 209 -11.24 14.58 -1.67
N ALA A 210 -12.34 15.32 -1.51
CA ALA A 210 -13.46 14.89 -0.68
C ALA A 210 -14.02 13.54 -1.14
N THR A 211 -14.23 13.36 -2.45
CA THR A 211 -14.75 12.10 -3.03
C THR A 211 -13.82 10.91 -2.81
N VAL A 212 -12.50 11.08 -3.00
CA VAL A 212 -11.55 9.97 -2.81
C VAL A 212 -11.35 9.63 -1.32
N VAL A 213 -11.42 10.62 -0.42
CA VAL A 213 -11.38 10.39 1.04
C VAL A 213 -12.60 9.58 1.49
N GLU A 214 -13.80 9.96 1.08
CA GLU A 214 -15.03 9.21 1.38
C GLU A 214 -14.96 7.78 0.84
N SER A 215 -14.46 7.61 -0.39
CA SER A 215 -14.30 6.29 -1.02
C SER A 215 -13.28 5.41 -0.28
N SER A 216 -12.18 6.00 0.19
CA SER A 216 -11.18 5.33 1.02
C SER A 216 -11.77 4.85 2.35
N GLU A 217 -12.45 5.75 3.07
CA GLU A 217 -13.07 5.44 4.36
C GLU A 217 -14.12 4.35 4.22
N LYS A 218 -14.99 4.44 3.21
CA LYS A 218 -16.02 3.42 2.95
C LYS A 218 -15.40 2.03 2.74
N ALA A 219 -14.34 1.94 1.95
CA ALA A 219 -13.66 0.68 1.67
C ALA A 219 -12.99 0.09 2.93
N TYR A 220 -12.30 0.92 3.71
CA TYR A 220 -11.71 0.47 4.98
C TYR A 220 -12.76 0.07 6.00
N ASN A 221 -13.86 0.82 6.12
CA ASN A 221 -14.93 0.52 7.06
C ASN A 221 -15.63 -0.81 6.71
N GLU A 222 -15.93 -1.04 5.43
CA GLU A 222 -16.50 -2.32 4.98
C GLU A 222 -15.55 -3.49 5.27
N ALA A 223 -14.24 -3.31 5.00
CA ALA A 223 -13.23 -4.32 5.34
C ALA A 223 -13.17 -4.58 6.86
N HIS A 224 -13.28 -3.52 7.66
CA HIS A 224 -13.13 -3.57 9.12
C HIS A 224 -14.26 -4.36 9.76
N GLU A 225 -15.51 -4.10 9.36
CA GLU A 225 -16.67 -4.79 9.90
C GLU A 225 -16.68 -6.28 9.52
N ILE A 226 -16.34 -6.62 8.27
CA ILE A 226 -16.18 -8.03 7.86
C ILE A 226 -15.05 -8.72 8.65
N SER A 227 -13.92 -8.02 8.86
CA SER A 227 -12.79 -8.60 9.60
C SER A 227 -13.10 -8.84 11.08
N LYS A 228 -13.89 -7.96 11.71
CA LYS A 228 -14.33 -8.13 13.11
C LYS A 228 -15.22 -9.35 13.29
N GLU A 229 -16.13 -9.59 12.35
CA GLU A 229 -17.09 -10.69 12.41
C GLU A 229 -16.45 -12.05 12.12
N HIS A 230 -15.50 -12.10 11.18
CA HIS A 230 -15.04 -13.38 10.61
C HIS A 230 -13.55 -13.70 10.83
N MET A 231 -12.75 -12.83 11.44
CA MET A 231 -11.32 -13.06 11.65
C MET A 231 -10.90 -12.88 13.09
N GLN A 232 -9.94 -13.68 13.55
CA GLN A 232 -9.34 -13.51 14.87
C GLN A 232 -8.59 -12.17 14.96
N PRO A 233 -8.56 -11.50 16.14
CA PRO A 233 -7.80 -10.26 16.34
C PRO A 233 -6.32 -10.36 15.97
N THR A 234 -5.72 -11.54 16.11
CA THR A 234 -4.33 -11.82 15.76
C THR A 234 -4.11 -12.06 14.26
N HIS A 235 -5.17 -12.13 13.44
CA HIS A 235 -5.05 -12.46 12.03
C HIS A 235 -4.26 -11.37 11.26
N PRO A 236 -3.19 -11.70 10.51
CA PRO A 236 -2.32 -10.71 9.87
C PRO A 236 -3.05 -9.74 8.92
N ILE A 237 -4.05 -10.19 8.16
CA ILE A 237 -4.85 -9.32 7.28
C ILE A 237 -5.66 -8.30 8.10
N ARG A 238 -6.23 -8.71 9.25
CA ARG A 238 -7.02 -7.84 10.13
C ARG A 238 -6.12 -6.81 10.81
N LEU A 239 -4.96 -7.23 11.31
CA LEU A 239 -3.95 -6.33 11.87
C LEU A 239 -3.43 -5.32 10.83
N GLY A 240 -3.10 -5.80 9.62
CA GLY A 240 -2.64 -4.94 8.53
C GLY A 240 -3.71 -3.95 8.07
N LEU A 241 -4.99 -4.33 8.11
CA LEU A 241 -6.10 -3.42 7.88
C LEU A 241 -6.17 -2.33 8.96
N ALA A 242 -6.12 -2.69 10.24
CA ALA A 242 -6.15 -1.73 11.34
C ALA A 242 -4.96 -0.75 11.28
N LEU A 243 -3.77 -1.24 10.91
CA LEU A 243 -2.58 -0.42 10.69
C LEU A 243 -2.85 0.64 9.61
N ASN A 244 -3.28 0.23 8.42
CA ASN A 244 -3.48 1.16 7.32
C ASN A 244 -4.67 2.11 7.55
N TYR A 245 -5.72 1.63 8.22
CA TYR A 245 -6.90 2.44 8.52
C TYR A 245 -6.60 3.48 9.61
N SER A 246 -5.77 3.16 10.61
CA SER A 246 -5.30 4.14 11.59
C SER A 246 -4.41 5.22 10.95
N VAL A 247 -3.52 4.83 10.03
CA VAL A 247 -2.73 5.79 9.22
C VAL A 247 -3.65 6.70 8.39
N PHE A 248 -4.71 6.16 7.78
CA PHE A 248 -5.70 6.97 7.07
C PHE A 248 -6.36 8.02 7.99
N TYR A 249 -6.80 7.64 9.18
CA TYR A 249 -7.37 8.61 10.13
C TYR A 249 -6.35 9.69 10.52
N TYR A 250 -5.10 9.31 10.74
CA TYR A 250 -4.05 10.23 11.15
C TYR A 250 -3.64 11.19 10.03
N GLU A 251 -3.24 10.66 8.87
CA GLU A 251 -2.61 11.42 7.79
C GLU A 251 -3.62 12.06 6.82
N ILE A 252 -4.80 11.46 6.64
CA ILE A 252 -5.76 11.91 5.61
C ILE A 252 -6.93 12.67 6.22
N GLN A 253 -7.55 12.14 7.28
CA GLN A 253 -8.67 12.80 7.96
C GLN A 253 -8.22 13.79 9.05
N ASN A 254 -6.94 13.80 9.42
CA ASN A 254 -6.42 14.62 10.51
C ASN A 254 -7.21 14.40 11.82
N ALA A 255 -7.54 13.13 12.10
CA ALA A 255 -8.29 12.66 13.26
C ALA A 255 -7.38 11.79 14.16
N PRO A 256 -6.39 12.38 14.84
CA PRO A 256 -5.35 11.63 15.57
C PRO A 256 -5.89 10.82 16.74
N GLU A 257 -6.92 11.30 17.44
CA GLU A 257 -7.56 10.54 18.53
C GLU A 257 -8.18 9.23 18.02
N GLN A 258 -8.87 9.29 16.87
CA GLN A 258 -9.51 8.13 16.26
C GLN A 258 -8.47 7.14 15.71
N ALA A 259 -7.37 7.65 15.14
CA ALA A 259 -6.23 6.85 14.71
C ALA A 259 -5.59 6.09 15.89
N CYS A 260 -5.25 6.79 16.97
CA CYS A 260 -4.65 6.22 18.16
C CYS A 260 -5.59 5.21 18.84
N HIS A 261 -6.88 5.53 18.94
CA HIS A 261 -7.87 4.60 19.48
C HIS A 261 -7.92 3.30 18.66
N LEU A 262 -8.06 3.40 17.33
CA LEU A 262 -8.11 2.23 16.46
C LEU A 262 -6.84 1.36 16.55
N ALA A 263 -5.66 1.98 16.48
CA ALA A 263 -4.39 1.27 16.57
C ALA A 263 -4.20 0.60 17.93
N LYS A 264 -4.55 1.29 19.03
CA LYS A 264 -4.45 0.76 20.38
C LYS A 264 -5.41 -0.40 20.60
N THR A 265 -6.67 -0.29 20.21
CA THR A 265 -7.64 -1.39 20.31
C THR A 265 -7.16 -2.62 19.56
N ALA A 266 -6.68 -2.47 18.32
CA ALA A 266 -6.18 -3.59 17.54
C ALA A 266 -4.95 -4.26 18.18
N PHE A 267 -4.06 -3.47 18.79
CA PHE A 267 -2.88 -3.96 19.49
C PHE A 267 -3.25 -4.71 20.78
N ASP A 268 -4.11 -4.13 21.62
CA ASP A 268 -4.55 -4.70 22.89
C ASP A 268 -5.36 -6.00 22.67
N ASP A 269 -6.28 -6.01 21.70
CA ASP A 269 -7.05 -7.21 21.34
C ASP A 269 -6.13 -8.34 20.86
N ALA A 270 -5.11 -8.03 20.06
CA ALA A 270 -4.17 -9.03 19.56
C ALA A 270 -3.22 -9.56 20.64
N ILE A 271 -2.82 -8.71 21.60
CA ILE A 271 -2.04 -9.15 22.78
C ILE A 271 -2.81 -10.19 23.58
N ALA A 272 -4.11 -9.97 23.80
CA ALA A 272 -4.94 -10.84 24.63
C ALA A 272 -5.02 -12.29 24.11
N GLU A 273 -4.82 -12.48 22.80
CA GLU A 273 -4.93 -13.78 22.14
C GLU A 273 -3.60 -14.27 21.53
N LEU A 274 -2.49 -13.57 21.77
CA LEU A 274 -1.21 -13.84 21.12
C LEU A 274 -0.64 -15.24 21.43
N ASP A 275 -0.87 -15.72 22.65
CA ASP A 275 -0.41 -17.03 23.14
C ASP A 275 -1.08 -18.21 22.42
N THR A 276 -2.13 -17.96 21.64
CA THR A 276 -2.86 -19.00 20.89
C THR A 276 -2.26 -19.31 19.51
N LEU A 277 -1.30 -18.50 19.04
CA LEU A 277 -0.75 -18.61 17.70
C LEU A 277 0.29 -19.73 17.56
N ASN A 278 0.37 -20.31 16.36
CA ASN A 278 1.49 -21.14 15.94
C ASN A 278 2.72 -20.29 15.55
N GLU A 279 3.90 -20.89 15.44
CA GLU A 279 5.17 -20.17 15.24
C GLU A 279 5.18 -19.29 13.96
N ASP A 280 4.59 -19.78 12.87
CA ASP A 280 4.57 -19.07 11.58
C ASP A 280 3.64 -17.85 11.65
N SER A 281 2.44 -18.01 12.20
CA SER A 281 1.47 -16.91 12.37
C SER A 281 1.95 -15.90 13.40
N TYR A 282 2.62 -16.36 14.45
CA TYR A 282 3.17 -15.51 15.50
C TYR A 282 4.17 -14.49 14.96
N LYS A 283 5.09 -14.92 14.08
CA LYS A 283 6.08 -14.02 13.47
C LYS A 283 5.41 -12.90 12.66
N ASP A 284 4.32 -13.21 11.98
CA ASP A 284 3.62 -12.23 11.16
C ASP A 284 2.82 -11.24 11.96
N SER A 285 2.02 -11.74 12.89
CA SER A 285 1.19 -10.90 13.75
C SER A 285 2.06 -9.98 14.60
N THR A 286 3.15 -10.49 15.20
CA THR A 286 4.03 -9.68 16.05
C THR A 286 4.76 -8.57 15.30
N LEU A 287 5.12 -8.75 14.03
CA LEU A 287 5.71 -7.64 13.26
C LEU A 287 4.67 -6.54 13.00
N ILE A 288 3.44 -6.89 12.63
CA ILE A 288 2.41 -5.87 12.38
C ILE A 288 2.05 -5.15 13.68
N MET A 289 1.97 -5.88 14.80
CA MET A 289 1.80 -5.28 16.13
C MET A 289 2.95 -4.35 16.48
N GLN A 290 4.19 -4.69 16.11
CA GLN A 290 5.34 -3.80 16.29
C GLN A 290 5.15 -2.47 15.55
N LEU A 291 4.67 -2.50 14.31
CA LEU A 291 4.41 -1.31 13.51
C LEU A 291 3.27 -0.45 14.10
N LEU A 292 2.20 -1.09 14.59
CA LEU A 292 1.14 -0.40 15.33
C LEU A 292 1.70 0.32 16.57
N ARG A 293 2.57 -0.34 17.34
CA ARG A 293 3.23 0.23 18.52
C ARG A 293 4.15 1.41 18.15
N ASP A 294 4.90 1.27 17.07
CA ASP A 294 5.80 2.33 16.61
C ASP A 294 5.00 3.57 16.17
N ASN A 295 3.90 3.38 15.45
CA ASN A 295 2.99 4.47 15.08
C ASN A 295 2.36 5.14 16.32
N LEU A 296 1.87 4.36 17.30
CA LEU A 296 1.32 4.90 18.54
C LEU A 296 2.35 5.73 19.32
N THR A 297 3.61 5.27 19.34
CA THR A 297 4.69 5.99 20.02
C THR A 297 4.96 7.33 19.33
N LEU A 298 5.03 7.34 18.00
CA LEU A 298 5.22 8.56 17.20
C LEU A 298 4.06 9.55 17.39
N TRP A 299 2.83 9.08 17.29
CA TRP A 299 1.64 9.94 17.35
C TRP A 299 1.38 10.53 18.74
N THR A 300 1.75 9.81 19.80
CA THR A 300 1.62 10.30 21.18
C THR A 300 2.73 11.25 21.60
N SER A 301 3.93 11.17 20.99
CA SER A 301 4.95 12.21 21.16
C SER A 301 4.55 13.51 20.46
N ASP A 302 3.99 13.43 19.26
CA ASP A 302 3.56 14.62 18.51
C ASP A 302 2.47 15.42 19.25
N GLN A 303 1.55 14.72 19.94
CA GLN A 303 0.51 15.37 20.76
C GLN A 303 1.07 16.11 21.99
N GLN A 304 2.12 15.59 22.62
CA GLN A 304 2.74 16.24 23.78
C GLN A 304 3.49 17.51 23.40
N ASP A 305 4.09 17.55 22.20
CA ASP A 305 4.77 18.74 21.68
C ASP A 305 3.78 19.85 21.26
N ASP A 306 2.57 19.49 20.81
CA ASP A 306 1.52 20.47 20.47
C ASP A 306 0.84 21.07 21.72
N GLU A 307 0.63 20.28 22.79
CA GLU A 307 0.06 20.76 24.06
C GLU A 307 1.04 21.60 24.90
N GLY A 308 2.36 21.42 24.72
CA GLY A 308 3.40 22.22 25.38
C GLY A 308 3.58 23.65 24.83
N GLY A 309 2.91 23.99 23.73
CA GLY A 309 3.03 25.28 23.04
C GLY A 309 2.09 26.39 23.50
N GLU A 310 1.07 26.10 24.33
CA GLU A 310 0.08 27.09 24.81
C GLU A 310 0.39 27.61 26.23
N GLY A 311 1.65 27.51 26.66
CA GLY A 311 2.07 27.80 28.04
C GLY A 311 3.24 28.77 28.20
N ASN A 312 3.46 29.74 27.31
CA ASN A 312 4.24 30.95 27.64
C ASN A 312 4.18 32.01 26.52
N ASN A 313 3.22 32.94 26.63
CA ASN A 313 3.40 34.40 26.47
C ASN A 313 2.05 35.13 26.56
#